data_AF-A0A2E3UTI0-F1
#
_entry.id   AF-A0A2E3UTI0-F1
#
_cell.length_a   1.000
_cell.length_b   1.000
_cell.length_c   1.000
_cell.angle_alpha   90.00
_cell.angle_beta   90.00
_cell.angle_gamma   90.00
#
_symmetry.space_group_name_H-M   'P 1'
#
loop_
_entity.id
_entity.type
_entity.pdbx_description
1 polymer ?
#
loop_
_entity_poly.entity_id
_entity_poly.type
_entity_poly.pdbx_seq_one_letter_code
_entity_poly.pdbx_strand_id
1 'polypeptide(L)'
;MKTSSFWMENKIIKQDREPQSLRKHYDSIIVGAGYTGFHAAIGLAREGRSVLIIDKRKLGSGASGKNAGMLLPGVKAPIKDCLSTYGLNFTRDIWFWSHDAIDYVENFTKTENIHCDFSHTGSIELAFKEKHIKNLMDKKNFLLNKFSYNKIRFLNKDDLSKEIDTEAYHSGLLYEKSASLDPARYLEGLYNISLELGIDILENQSVDKINQEKNIVFIRTKDFYFSTQKLLLATNGYSLWRFPKLRSNILPLASYIVVSDFLPKLIQKKLNPQNRLFFDTKKLLNYFRLTPDKRLLFGGRNVLSRKNDHHQSAKSLKEEIIRIFPDLKNIRLSHSWSGHLAVTYNLLPHLHSSGNIYYAYGYCGHGVSLASYLGKESADL
;
A
#
# COMPACT_ATOMS: atom_id res chain seq x y z
N MET A 1 -0.29 24.45 -6.46
CA MET A 1 -0.10 23.00 -6.20
C MET A 1 -1.11 22.59 -5.16
N LYS A 2 -1.88 21.53 -5.41
CA LYS A 2 -2.89 21.01 -4.48
C LYS A 2 -2.26 20.11 -3.42
N THR A 3 -2.86 20.04 -2.23
CA THR A 3 -2.38 19.19 -1.11
C THR A 3 -3.21 17.93 -0.88
N SER A 4 -4.27 17.76 -1.68
CA SER A 4 -5.03 16.52 -1.85
C SER A 4 -4.19 15.45 -2.54
N SER A 5 -4.56 14.19 -2.28
CA SER A 5 -4.02 13.05 -3.03
C SER A 5 -4.48 13.16 -4.49
N PHE A 6 -3.52 13.14 -5.43
CA PHE A 6 -3.79 13.16 -6.88
C PHE A 6 -4.83 12.12 -7.29
N TRP A 7 -4.74 10.91 -6.72
CA TRP A 7 -5.64 9.81 -7.02
C TRP A 7 -7.10 10.10 -6.66
N MET A 8 -7.31 10.88 -5.60
CA MET A 8 -8.64 11.11 -5.02
C MET A 8 -9.38 12.28 -5.67
N GLU A 9 -8.79 12.99 -6.64
CA GLU A 9 -9.40 14.22 -7.21
C GLU A 9 -10.50 13.95 -8.24
N ASN A 10 -10.34 12.90 -9.04
CA ASN A 10 -11.23 12.61 -10.18
C ASN A 10 -12.24 11.48 -9.86
N LYS A 11 -12.63 11.35 -8.59
CA LYS A 11 -13.32 10.18 -8.05
C LYS A 11 -14.78 10.48 -7.70
N ILE A 12 -15.67 9.65 -8.24
CA ILE A 12 -17.11 9.65 -8.04
C ILE A 12 -17.38 8.93 -6.70
N ILE A 13 -17.11 9.59 -5.56
CA ILE A 13 -17.75 9.16 -4.30
C ILE A 13 -18.93 10.09 -4.05
N LYS A 14 -20.02 9.80 -4.76
CA LYS A 14 -21.38 10.20 -4.39
C LYS A 14 -22.35 9.11 -4.79
N GLN A 15 -22.57 8.17 -3.89
CA GLN A 15 -23.95 7.79 -3.61
C GLN A 15 -24.28 8.38 -2.25
N ASP A 16 -25.00 9.50 -2.25
CA ASP A 16 -25.82 9.87 -1.11
C ASP A 16 -26.92 8.80 -1.03
N ARG A 17 -26.63 7.66 -0.38
CA ARG A 17 -27.68 6.73 0.02
C ARG A 17 -28.41 7.35 1.21
N GLU A 18 -29.72 7.21 1.21
CA GLU A 18 -30.51 7.40 2.43
C GLU A 18 -29.91 6.52 3.55
N PRO A 19 -29.90 7.00 4.81
CA PRO A 19 -29.35 6.24 5.92
C PRO A 19 -30.01 4.87 5.98
N GLN A 20 -29.25 3.83 5.62
CA GLN A 20 -29.72 2.46 5.76
C GLN A 20 -29.93 2.21 7.27
N SER A 21 -31.07 1.64 7.65
CA SER A 21 -31.35 1.37 9.06
C SER A 21 -30.32 0.36 9.58
N LEU A 22 -29.32 0.85 10.30
CA LEU A 22 -28.22 0.01 10.79
C LEU A 22 -28.74 -1.00 11.80
N ARG A 23 -28.26 -2.24 11.69
CA ARG A 23 -28.52 -3.29 12.68
C ARG A 23 -27.81 -2.98 14.00
N LYS A 24 -28.35 -3.48 15.11
CA LYS A 24 -27.64 -3.49 16.41
C LYS A 24 -26.65 -4.64 16.54
N HIS A 25 -26.85 -5.70 15.75
CA HIS A 25 -26.04 -6.91 15.76
C HIS A 25 -25.62 -7.27 14.33
N TYR A 26 -24.35 -7.61 14.17
CA TYR A 26 -23.76 -8.13 12.94
C TYR A 26 -22.97 -9.38 13.26
N ASP A 27 -22.87 -10.31 12.31
CA ASP A 27 -22.02 -11.49 12.45
C ASP A 27 -20.54 -11.10 12.52
N SER A 28 -20.16 -10.03 11.82
CA SER A 28 -18.80 -9.49 11.81
C SER A 28 -18.79 -7.97 11.69
N ILE A 29 -17.92 -7.32 12.48
CA ILE A 29 -17.68 -5.88 12.39
C ILE A 29 -16.21 -5.67 12.04
N ILE A 30 -15.96 -4.72 11.14
CA ILE A 30 -14.63 -4.39 10.65
C ILE A 30 -14.38 -2.90 10.93
N VAL A 31 -13.26 -2.57 11.57
CA VAL A 31 -12.86 -1.19 11.83
C VAL A 31 -11.74 -0.80 10.85
N GLY A 32 -12.08 0.08 9.91
CA GLY A 32 -11.20 0.61 8.86
C GLY A 32 -11.66 0.22 7.46
N ALA A 33 -12.12 1.21 6.68
CA ALA A 33 -12.51 1.09 5.28
C ALA A 33 -11.28 1.24 4.35
N GLY A 34 -10.26 0.43 4.60
CA GLY A 34 -9.08 0.27 3.73
C GLY A 34 -9.10 -1.04 2.96
N TYR A 35 -8.04 -1.35 2.20
CA TYR A 35 -8.00 -2.60 1.40
C TYR A 35 -8.22 -3.85 2.26
N THR A 36 -7.55 -3.94 3.41
CA THR A 36 -7.76 -5.05 4.36
C THR A 36 -9.22 -5.20 4.77
N GLY A 37 -9.87 -4.09 5.14
CA GLY A 37 -11.23 -4.12 5.63
C GLY A 37 -12.23 -4.50 4.55
N PHE A 38 -12.07 -3.96 3.33
CA PHE A 38 -12.94 -4.33 2.21
C PHE A 38 -12.78 -5.78 1.79
N HIS A 39 -11.54 -6.28 1.64
CA HIS A 39 -11.32 -7.67 1.26
C HIS A 39 -11.89 -8.65 2.29
N ALA A 40 -11.70 -8.36 3.59
CA ALA A 40 -12.31 -9.16 4.64
C ALA A 40 -13.85 -9.11 4.58
N ALA A 41 -14.42 -7.91 4.42
CA ALA A 41 -15.87 -7.74 4.37
C ALA A 41 -16.50 -8.49 3.20
N ILE A 42 -15.91 -8.36 2.00
CA ILE A 42 -16.37 -9.02 0.77
C ILE A 42 -16.33 -10.54 0.94
N GLY A 43 -15.24 -11.09 1.49
CA GLY A 43 -15.14 -12.52 1.78
C GLY A 43 -16.24 -13.00 2.73
N LEU A 44 -16.42 -12.32 3.86
CA LEU A 44 -17.43 -12.67 4.87
C LEU A 44 -18.87 -12.54 4.33
N ALA A 45 -19.16 -11.49 3.56
CA ALA A 45 -20.49 -11.28 2.98
C ALA A 45 -20.83 -12.34 1.92
N ARG A 46 -19.84 -12.84 1.16
CA ARG A 46 -20.01 -13.96 0.22
C ARG A 46 -20.38 -15.28 0.91
N GLU A 47 -19.99 -15.44 2.17
CA GLU A 47 -20.43 -16.55 3.02
C GLU A 47 -21.83 -16.33 3.61
N GLY A 48 -22.52 -15.23 3.25
CA GLY A 48 -23.86 -14.91 3.74
C GLY A 48 -23.87 -14.23 5.12
N ARG A 49 -22.72 -13.77 5.62
CA ARG A 49 -22.64 -13.06 6.91
C ARG A 49 -23.08 -11.62 6.79
N SER A 50 -23.76 -11.11 7.82
CA SER A 50 -24.02 -9.68 7.97
C SER A 50 -22.75 -8.97 8.44
N VAL A 51 -22.31 -7.96 7.66
CA VAL A 51 -21.05 -7.25 7.90
C VAL A 51 -21.26 -5.75 7.98
N LEU A 52 -20.62 -5.12 8.97
CA LEU A 52 -20.52 -3.67 9.10
C LEU A 52 -19.05 -3.22 9.04
N ILE A 53 -18.73 -2.28 8.16
CA ILE A 53 -17.45 -1.57 8.13
C ILE A 53 -17.63 -0.19 8.81
N ILE A 54 -16.80 0.14 9.79
CA ILE A 54 -16.78 1.44 10.44
C ILE A 54 -15.46 2.15 10.15
N ASP A 55 -15.51 3.38 9.63
CA ASP A 55 -14.34 4.24 9.47
C ASP A 55 -14.54 5.62 10.10
N LYS A 56 -13.49 6.11 10.78
CA LYS A 56 -13.48 7.41 11.43
C LYS A 56 -13.45 8.59 10.46
N ARG A 57 -13.17 8.36 9.17
CA ARG A 57 -13.05 9.38 8.13
C ARG A 57 -13.76 8.92 6.86
N LYS A 58 -13.86 9.84 5.90
CA LYS A 58 -14.26 9.51 4.53
C LYS A 58 -13.27 8.54 3.87
N LEU A 59 -13.80 7.70 2.99
CA LEU A 59 -13.10 6.74 2.17
C LEU A 59 -11.90 7.37 1.46
N GLY A 60 -10.79 6.65 1.41
CA GLY A 60 -9.53 7.12 0.81
C GLY A 60 -8.72 8.09 1.67
N SER A 61 -9.21 8.52 2.85
CA SER A 61 -8.44 9.39 3.75
C SER A 61 -7.19 8.73 4.36
N GLY A 62 -7.15 7.39 4.38
CA GLY A 62 -6.07 6.57 4.90
C GLY A 62 -4.98 6.21 3.89
N ALA A 63 -4.17 5.20 4.22
CA ALA A 63 -3.06 4.76 3.36
C ALA A 63 -3.52 4.25 1.99
N SER A 64 -4.70 3.62 1.91
CA SER A 64 -5.25 3.06 0.68
C SER A 64 -5.50 4.12 -0.40
N GLY A 65 -5.89 5.35 -0.04
CA GLY A 65 -6.09 6.44 -1.02
C GLY A 65 -4.87 7.36 -1.21
N LYS A 66 -3.75 7.06 -0.55
CA LYS A 66 -2.58 7.98 -0.44
C LYS A 66 -1.24 7.34 -0.85
N ASN A 67 -1.25 6.11 -1.33
CA ASN A 67 -0.05 5.39 -1.76
C ASN A 67 0.31 5.66 -3.24
N ALA A 68 1.35 5.00 -3.75
CA ALA A 68 1.86 5.16 -5.11
C ALA A 68 1.26 4.18 -6.14
N GLY A 69 0.40 3.26 -5.71
CA GLY A 69 -0.16 2.21 -6.57
C GLY A 69 0.88 1.19 -7.05
N MET A 70 1.91 0.93 -6.25
CA MET A 70 2.98 -0.04 -6.57
C MET A 70 2.74 -1.35 -5.80
N LEU A 71 2.73 -2.47 -6.51
CA LEU A 71 2.70 -3.82 -5.96
C LEU A 71 4.08 -4.44 -6.20
N LEU A 72 4.84 -4.61 -5.12
CA LEU A 72 6.22 -5.07 -5.16
C LEU A 72 6.33 -6.42 -4.43
N PRO A 73 7.03 -7.41 -5.02
CA PRO A 73 7.27 -8.68 -4.35
C PRO A 73 8.17 -8.49 -3.12
N GLY A 74 8.05 -9.43 -2.20
CA GLY A 74 8.71 -9.44 -0.91
C GLY A 74 7.99 -8.63 0.16
N VAL A 75 8.66 -8.55 1.30
CA VAL A 75 8.29 -7.76 2.48
C VAL A 75 9.38 -6.73 2.76
N LYS A 76 9.11 -5.80 3.70
CA LYS A 76 10.09 -4.76 4.04
C LYS A 76 11.32 -5.32 4.75
N ALA A 77 11.16 -6.41 5.51
CA ALA A 77 12.25 -7.11 6.17
C ALA A 77 13.28 -7.63 5.13
N PRO A 78 14.59 -7.34 5.31
CA PRO A 78 15.61 -7.89 4.44
C PRO A 78 15.63 -9.43 4.50
N ILE A 79 15.77 -10.08 3.33
CA ILE A 79 15.84 -11.54 3.22
C ILE A 79 16.86 -12.15 4.18
N LYS A 80 18.03 -11.52 4.34
CA LYS A 80 19.08 -11.97 5.27
C LYS A 80 18.63 -11.97 6.74
N ASP A 81 17.82 -10.99 7.14
CA ASP A 81 17.35 -10.83 8.50
C ASP A 81 16.27 -11.89 8.77
N CYS A 82 15.34 -12.06 7.82
CA CYS A 82 14.37 -13.16 7.85
C CYS A 82 15.06 -14.52 7.95
N LEU A 83 16.12 -14.76 7.17
CA LEU A 83 16.85 -16.01 7.17
C LEU A 83 17.52 -16.26 8.52
N SER A 84 18.16 -15.25 9.11
CA SER A 84 18.82 -15.39 10.41
C SER A 84 17.85 -15.58 11.58
N THR A 85 16.67 -14.96 11.53
CA THR A 85 15.71 -14.97 12.64
C THR A 85 14.72 -16.13 12.56
N TYR A 86 14.25 -16.47 11.35
CA TYR A 86 13.15 -17.42 11.14
C TYR A 86 13.54 -18.63 10.29
N GLY A 87 14.76 -18.68 9.75
CA GLY A 87 15.25 -19.79 8.95
C GLY A 87 14.79 -19.76 7.48
N LEU A 88 15.29 -20.74 6.71
CA LEU A 88 15.14 -20.77 5.25
C LEU A 88 13.70 -20.95 4.80
N ASN A 89 12.96 -21.87 5.43
CA ASN A 89 11.59 -22.21 5.04
C ASN A 89 10.67 -20.99 5.18
N PHE A 90 10.63 -20.38 6.37
CA PHE A 90 9.85 -19.15 6.58
C PHE A 90 10.23 -18.05 5.59
N THR A 91 11.53 -17.85 5.34
CA THR A 91 12.01 -16.81 4.42
C THR A 91 11.57 -17.08 2.97
N ARG A 92 11.53 -18.36 2.57
CA ARG A 92 11.00 -18.79 1.28
C ARG A 92 9.49 -18.58 1.21
N ASP A 93 8.77 -19.00 2.24
CA ASP A 93 7.31 -18.95 2.29
C ASP A 93 6.82 -17.50 2.25
N ILE A 94 7.39 -16.61 3.07
CA ILE A 94 7.02 -15.19 3.07
C ILE A 94 7.34 -14.50 1.72
N TRP A 95 8.40 -14.96 1.03
CA TRP A 95 8.73 -14.48 -0.31
C TRP A 95 7.66 -14.87 -1.32
N PHE A 96 7.27 -16.14 -1.40
CA PHE A 96 6.25 -16.58 -2.35
C PHE A 96 4.84 -16.12 -1.97
N TRP A 97 4.53 -16.07 -0.69
CA TRP A 97 3.29 -15.51 -0.17
C TRP A 97 3.07 -14.05 -0.62
N SER A 98 4.15 -13.24 -0.70
CA SER A 98 4.05 -11.89 -1.27
C SER A 98 3.82 -11.85 -2.78
N HIS A 99 4.17 -12.92 -3.52
CA HIS A 99 3.84 -13.08 -4.94
C HIS A 99 2.38 -13.46 -5.11
N ASP A 100 1.90 -14.40 -4.29
CA ASP A 100 0.50 -14.80 -4.23
C ASP A 100 -0.40 -13.60 -3.93
N ALA A 101 0.06 -12.68 -3.06
CA ALA A 101 -0.65 -11.43 -2.79
C ALA A 101 -0.78 -10.51 -4.02
N ILE A 102 0.18 -10.53 -4.96
CA ILE A 102 0.09 -9.77 -6.21
C ILE A 102 -0.89 -10.46 -7.16
N ASP A 103 -0.78 -11.79 -7.30
CA ASP A 103 -1.67 -12.60 -8.13
C ASP A 103 -3.11 -12.52 -7.67
N TYR A 104 -3.32 -12.48 -6.35
CA TYR A 104 -4.63 -12.27 -5.76
C TYR A 104 -5.24 -10.95 -6.22
N VAL A 105 -4.51 -9.83 -6.15
CA VAL A 105 -5.05 -8.54 -6.62
C VAL A 105 -5.30 -8.53 -8.12
N GLU A 106 -4.42 -9.13 -8.92
CA GLU A 106 -4.64 -9.27 -10.36
C GLU A 106 -5.93 -10.04 -10.67
N ASN A 107 -6.06 -11.23 -10.09
CA ASN A 107 -7.21 -12.11 -10.32
C ASN A 107 -8.49 -11.47 -9.79
N PHE A 108 -8.45 -10.88 -8.60
CA PHE A 108 -9.59 -10.20 -8.00
C PHE A 108 -10.06 -9.04 -8.88
N THR A 109 -9.16 -8.16 -9.32
CA THR A 109 -9.55 -7.03 -10.18
C THR A 109 -10.13 -7.47 -11.52
N LYS A 110 -9.65 -8.59 -12.09
CA LYS A 110 -10.23 -9.18 -13.30
C LYS A 110 -11.60 -9.80 -13.05
N THR A 111 -11.74 -10.67 -12.05
CA THR A 111 -12.98 -11.38 -11.73
C THR A 111 -14.11 -10.41 -11.38
N GLU A 112 -13.80 -9.36 -10.63
CA GLU A 112 -14.77 -8.35 -10.19
C GLU A 112 -14.91 -7.18 -11.17
N ASN A 113 -14.25 -7.22 -12.33
CA ASN A 113 -14.25 -6.15 -13.34
C ASN A 113 -13.90 -4.76 -12.78
N ILE A 114 -12.91 -4.69 -11.88
CA ILE A 114 -12.44 -3.41 -11.32
C ILE A 114 -11.50 -2.73 -12.32
N HIS A 115 -11.97 -1.65 -12.94
CA HIS A 115 -11.19 -0.82 -13.85
C HIS A 115 -10.20 0.11 -13.12
N CYS A 116 -9.09 -0.43 -12.61
CA CYS A 116 -8.08 0.31 -11.86
C CYS A 116 -6.71 0.43 -12.55
N ASP A 117 -6.67 0.38 -13.88
CA ASP A 117 -5.41 0.47 -14.65
C ASP A 117 -4.35 -0.53 -14.18
N PHE A 118 -4.77 -1.75 -13.81
CA PHE A 118 -3.85 -2.79 -13.39
C PHE A 118 -2.90 -3.15 -14.54
N SER A 119 -1.60 -3.13 -14.28
CA SER A 119 -0.60 -3.42 -15.31
C SER A 119 0.67 -4.03 -14.71
N HIS A 120 1.09 -5.17 -15.29
CA HIS A 120 2.41 -5.77 -15.07
C HIS A 120 3.47 -4.96 -15.79
N THR A 121 4.09 -4.07 -15.02
CA THR A 121 5.13 -3.16 -15.52
C THR A 121 6.51 -3.56 -15.04
N GLY A 122 6.62 -4.48 -14.07
CA GLY A 122 7.86 -4.77 -13.39
C GLY A 122 8.38 -3.59 -12.56
N SER A 123 9.30 -3.88 -11.65
CA SER A 123 9.93 -2.83 -10.84
C SER A 123 11.44 -2.97 -10.82
N ILE A 124 12.17 -1.86 -10.74
CA ILE A 124 13.62 -1.87 -10.67
C ILE A 124 14.07 -1.27 -9.35
N GLU A 125 14.80 -2.08 -8.57
CA GLU A 125 15.57 -1.62 -7.41
C GLU A 125 16.88 -1.01 -7.88
N LEU A 126 17.05 0.30 -7.71
CA LEU A 126 18.15 1.08 -8.27
C LEU A 126 19.32 1.22 -7.28
N ALA A 127 20.52 0.85 -7.72
CA ALA A 127 21.75 1.02 -6.96
C ALA A 127 22.19 2.50 -6.96
N PHE A 128 21.95 3.20 -5.85
CA PHE A 128 22.33 4.61 -5.69
C PHE A 128 23.84 4.82 -5.47
N LYS A 129 24.57 3.78 -5.05
CA LYS A 129 26.03 3.82 -4.88
C LYS A 129 26.63 2.56 -5.50
N GLU A 130 27.85 2.64 -6.02
CA GLU A 130 28.57 1.49 -6.57
C GLU A 130 28.63 0.32 -5.59
N LYS A 131 28.89 0.60 -4.30
CA LYS A 131 28.91 -0.44 -3.26
C LYS A 131 27.58 -1.19 -3.07
N HIS A 132 26.46 -0.68 -3.60
CA HIS A 132 25.18 -1.38 -3.56
C HIS A 132 25.05 -2.44 -4.66
N ILE A 133 25.88 -2.40 -5.71
CA ILE A 133 25.85 -3.35 -6.84
C ILE A 133 26.01 -4.79 -6.34
N LYS A 134 26.99 -5.03 -5.47
CA LYS A 134 27.25 -6.36 -4.90
C LYS A 134 26.01 -6.91 -4.18
N ASN A 135 25.34 -6.09 -3.38
CA ASN A 135 24.14 -6.52 -2.66
C ASN A 135 22.99 -6.91 -3.61
N LEU A 136 22.83 -6.21 -4.73
CA LEU A 136 21.81 -6.58 -5.73
C LEU A 136 22.14 -7.92 -6.41
N MET A 137 23.40 -8.14 -6.77
CA MET A 137 23.85 -9.42 -7.35
C MET A 137 23.70 -10.58 -6.35
N ASP A 138 24.11 -10.38 -5.10
CA ASP A 138 23.98 -11.37 -4.03
C ASP A 138 22.49 -11.73 -3.82
N LYS A 139 21.61 -10.72 -3.81
CA LYS A 139 20.15 -10.91 -3.70
C LYS A 139 19.60 -11.72 -4.88
N LYS A 140 19.96 -11.39 -6.12
CA LYS A 140 19.59 -12.16 -7.32
C LYS A 140 20.03 -13.63 -7.18
N ASN A 141 21.30 -13.85 -6.87
CA ASN A 141 21.88 -15.19 -6.79
C ASN A 141 21.27 -16.00 -5.65
N PHE A 142 20.98 -15.37 -4.51
CA PHE A 142 20.28 -16.02 -3.41
C PHE A 142 18.89 -16.49 -3.82
N LEU A 143 18.08 -15.61 -4.42
CA LEU A 143 16.73 -15.95 -4.88
C LEU A 143 16.76 -17.06 -5.93
N LEU A 144 17.71 -17.01 -6.87
CA LEU A 144 17.87 -18.07 -7.86
C LEU A 144 18.28 -19.40 -7.21
N ASN A 145 19.33 -19.41 -6.39
CA ASN A 145 19.93 -20.65 -5.90
C ASN A 145 19.15 -21.29 -4.74
N LYS A 146 18.52 -20.48 -3.89
CA LYS A 146 17.80 -20.97 -2.71
C LYS A 146 16.31 -21.11 -2.97
N PHE A 147 15.72 -20.24 -3.80
CA PHE A 147 14.28 -20.25 -4.07
C PHE A 147 13.92 -20.74 -5.47
N SER A 148 14.91 -21.02 -6.34
CA SER A 148 14.68 -21.35 -7.76
C SER A 148 13.92 -20.23 -8.49
N TYR A 149 14.02 -19.00 -8.00
CA TYR A 149 13.30 -17.85 -8.54
C TYR A 149 14.09 -17.18 -9.65
N ASN A 150 13.60 -17.31 -10.89
CA ASN A 150 14.27 -16.81 -12.10
C ASN A 150 13.61 -15.58 -12.76
N LYS A 151 12.50 -15.07 -12.19
CA LYS A 151 11.78 -13.86 -12.68
C LYS A 151 12.39 -12.58 -12.12
N ILE A 152 13.72 -12.55 -12.10
CA ILE A 152 14.54 -11.43 -11.61
C ILE A 152 15.80 -11.28 -12.46
N ARG A 153 16.08 -10.05 -12.88
CA ARG A 153 17.19 -9.74 -13.79
C ARG A 153 18.05 -8.61 -13.26
N PHE A 154 19.35 -8.86 -13.15
CA PHE A 154 20.31 -7.80 -12.88
C PHE A 154 20.54 -7.00 -14.17
N LEU A 155 20.56 -5.68 -14.04
CA LEU A 155 20.81 -4.72 -15.10
C LEU A 155 22.12 -4.01 -14.77
N ASN A 156 23.13 -4.17 -15.63
CA ASN A 156 24.32 -3.32 -15.57
C ASN A 156 23.97 -1.90 -16.05
N LYS A 157 24.95 -0.99 -16.09
CA LYS A 157 24.71 0.41 -16.49
C LYS A 157 24.11 0.53 -17.91
N ASP A 158 24.63 -0.24 -18.86
CA ASP A 158 24.18 -0.20 -20.25
C ASP A 158 22.75 -0.71 -20.41
N ASP A 159 22.39 -1.81 -19.74
CA ASP A 159 21.03 -2.33 -19.75
C ASP A 159 20.05 -1.45 -18.97
N LEU A 160 20.52 -0.81 -17.89
CA LEU A 160 19.71 0.14 -17.12
C LEU A 160 19.34 1.37 -17.96
N SER A 161 20.26 1.86 -18.81
CA SER A 161 20.01 3.03 -19.68
C SER A 161 18.82 2.83 -20.64
N LYS A 162 18.46 1.58 -20.95
CA LYS A 162 17.30 1.21 -21.78
C LYS A 162 15.97 1.26 -21.00
N GLU A 163 16.04 1.26 -19.67
CA GLU A 163 14.90 1.27 -18.77
C GLU A 163 14.65 2.67 -18.17
N ILE A 164 15.70 3.48 -17.98
CA ILE A 164 15.64 4.83 -17.39
C ILE A 164 16.82 5.70 -17.85
N ASP A 165 16.53 6.88 -18.41
CA ASP A 165 17.55 7.85 -18.86
C ASP A 165 18.03 8.72 -17.68
N THR A 166 19.03 8.23 -16.93
CA THR A 166 19.68 8.96 -15.82
C THR A 166 21.07 8.40 -15.49
N GLU A 167 21.97 9.30 -15.09
CA GLU A 167 23.30 8.96 -14.56
C GLU A 167 23.32 8.77 -13.03
N ALA A 168 22.19 8.97 -12.34
CA ALA A 168 22.13 8.96 -10.88
C ALA A 168 22.26 7.57 -10.23
N TYR A 169 22.24 6.49 -11.03
CA TYR A 169 22.22 5.11 -10.57
C TYR A 169 23.26 4.27 -11.31
N HIS A 170 23.87 3.33 -10.60
CA HIS A 170 25.01 2.54 -11.12
C HIS A 170 24.60 1.16 -11.69
N SER A 171 23.46 0.63 -11.26
CA SER A 171 22.88 -0.64 -11.72
C SER A 171 21.44 -0.77 -11.25
N GLY A 172 20.73 -1.80 -11.72
CA GLY A 172 19.37 -2.11 -11.31
C GLY A 172 19.12 -3.59 -11.09
N LEU A 173 18.11 -3.91 -10.30
CA LEU A 173 17.58 -5.26 -10.16
C LEU A 173 16.09 -5.26 -10.51
N LEU A 174 15.76 -5.79 -11.68
CA LEU A 174 14.40 -5.87 -12.22
C LEU A 174 13.66 -7.07 -11.64
N TYR A 175 12.51 -6.81 -11.02
CA TYR A 175 11.52 -7.78 -10.59
C TYR A 175 10.37 -7.78 -11.59
N GLU A 176 10.21 -8.89 -12.33
CA GLU A 176 9.21 -8.96 -13.40
C GLU A 176 7.78 -9.09 -12.87
N LYS A 177 7.61 -9.67 -11.67
CA LYS A 177 6.32 -9.90 -11.02
C LYS A 177 5.60 -8.61 -10.58
N SER A 178 6.33 -7.50 -10.45
CA SER A 178 5.76 -6.29 -9.90
C SER A 178 4.69 -5.70 -10.81
N ALA A 179 3.63 -5.22 -10.19
CA ALA A 179 2.47 -4.67 -10.87
C ALA A 179 2.13 -3.29 -10.33
N SER A 180 1.28 -2.60 -11.06
CA SER A 180 0.88 -1.24 -10.75
C SER A 180 -0.62 -1.08 -10.95
N LEU A 181 -1.25 -0.19 -10.18
CA LEU A 181 -2.66 0.19 -10.34
C LEU A 181 -2.89 1.65 -9.96
N ASP A 182 -4.07 2.17 -10.26
CA ASP A 182 -4.63 3.40 -9.68
C ASP A 182 -5.28 3.08 -8.33
N PRO A 183 -4.72 3.56 -7.20
CA PRO A 183 -5.19 3.25 -5.85
C PRO A 183 -6.65 3.65 -5.60
N ALA A 184 -7.06 4.80 -6.14
CA ALA A 184 -8.40 5.30 -5.89
C ALA A 184 -9.43 4.52 -6.71
N ARG A 185 -9.10 4.12 -7.95
CA ARG A 185 -9.91 3.21 -8.79
C ARG A 185 -10.06 1.84 -8.18
N TYR A 186 -8.99 1.33 -7.62
CA TYR A 186 -9.07 0.07 -6.90
C TYR A 186 -9.98 0.17 -5.66
N LEU A 187 -9.83 1.24 -4.85
CA LEU A 187 -10.65 1.44 -3.65
C LEU A 187 -12.14 1.65 -3.95
N GLU A 188 -12.46 2.37 -5.03
CA GLU A 188 -13.84 2.58 -5.49
C GLU A 188 -14.48 1.27 -5.95
N GLY A 189 -13.75 0.44 -6.70
CA GLY A 189 -14.24 -0.90 -7.09
C GLY A 189 -14.60 -1.76 -5.88
N LEU A 190 -13.72 -1.80 -4.87
CA LEU A 190 -13.97 -2.52 -3.61
C LEU A 190 -15.19 -1.99 -2.86
N TYR A 191 -15.37 -0.68 -2.83
CA TYR A 191 -16.52 -0.04 -2.22
C TYR A 191 -17.82 -0.42 -2.94
N ASN A 192 -17.85 -0.35 -4.28
CA ASN A 192 -19.02 -0.69 -5.08
C ASN A 192 -19.44 -2.15 -4.90
N ILE A 193 -18.48 -3.09 -4.97
CA ILE A 193 -18.74 -4.51 -4.71
C ILE A 193 -19.33 -4.71 -3.31
N SER A 194 -18.84 -3.95 -2.33
CA SER A 194 -19.35 -4.06 -0.96
C SER A 194 -20.80 -3.59 -0.85
N LEU A 195 -21.19 -2.54 -1.58
CA LEU A 195 -22.58 -2.09 -1.66
C LEU A 195 -23.49 -3.12 -2.34
N GLU A 196 -23.01 -3.77 -3.40
CA GLU A 196 -23.73 -4.81 -4.13
C GLU A 196 -23.97 -6.05 -3.26
N LEU A 197 -23.02 -6.39 -2.40
CA LEU A 197 -23.13 -7.48 -1.42
C LEU A 197 -23.95 -7.10 -0.17
N GLY A 198 -24.47 -5.88 -0.08
CA GLY A 198 -25.29 -5.42 1.04
C GLY A 198 -24.50 -5.22 2.34
N ILE A 199 -23.18 -4.96 2.25
CA ILE A 199 -22.35 -4.63 3.40
C ILE A 199 -22.70 -3.21 3.87
N ASP A 200 -22.97 -3.05 5.16
CA ASP A 200 -23.22 -1.75 5.77
C ASP A 200 -21.88 -1.01 5.97
N ILE A 201 -21.80 0.25 5.58
CA ILE A 201 -20.58 1.07 5.66
C ILE A 201 -20.89 2.37 6.40
N LEU A 202 -20.19 2.59 7.51
CA LEU A 202 -20.38 3.72 8.40
C LEU A 202 -19.13 4.60 8.45
N GLU A 203 -19.12 5.66 7.65
CA GLU A 203 -18.04 6.66 7.61
C GLU A 203 -18.20 7.75 8.67
N ASN A 204 -17.12 8.51 8.91
CA ASN A 204 -17.08 9.62 9.88
C ASN A 204 -17.47 9.21 11.31
N GLN A 205 -17.28 7.94 11.66
CA GLN A 205 -17.61 7.38 12.96
C GLN A 205 -16.37 6.73 13.59
N SER A 206 -15.94 7.29 14.70
CA SER A 206 -14.81 6.79 15.46
C SER A 206 -15.27 5.70 16.42
N VAL A 207 -14.59 4.54 16.41
CA VAL A 207 -14.82 3.48 17.42
C VAL A 207 -14.13 3.87 18.73
N ASP A 208 -14.93 4.32 19.69
CA ASP A 208 -14.51 4.92 20.96
C ASP A 208 -14.27 3.93 22.07
N LYS A 209 -15.03 2.84 22.10
CA LYS A 209 -14.83 1.77 23.09
C LYS A 209 -15.06 0.42 22.44
N ILE A 210 -14.23 -0.54 22.82
CA ILE A 210 -14.41 -1.96 22.53
C ILE A 210 -14.39 -2.67 23.87
N ASN A 211 -15.42 -3.46 24.16
CA ASN A 211 -15.44 -4.37 25.30
C ASN A 211 -15.73 -5.79 24.81
N GLN A 212 -15.09 -6.79 25.39
CA GLN A 212 -15.43 -8.19 25.12
C GLN A 212 -15.99 -8.82 26.39
N GLU A 213 -17.18 -9.40 26.29
CA GLU A 213 -17.83 -10.15 27.35
C GLU A 213 -18.17 -11.53 26.83
N LYS A 214 -17.57 -12.57 27.42
CA LYS A 214 -17.65 -13.95 26.92
C LYS A 214 -17.27 -14.01 25.43
N ASN A 215 -18.21 -14.41 24.58
CA ASN A 215 -18.04 -14.57 23.14
C ASN A 215 -18.58 -13.38 22.31
N ILE A 216 -19.02 -12.30 22.95
CA ILE A 216 -19.57 -11.13 22.27
C ILE A 216 -18.64 -9.94 22.44
N VAL A 217 -18.38 -9.25 21.35
CA VAL A 217 -17.64 -7.99 21.30
C VAL A 217 -18.64 -6.85 21.12
N PHE A 218 -18.60 -5.88 22.03
CA PHE A 218 -19.40 -4.67 22.00
C PHE A 218 -18.57 -3.48 21.51
N ILE A 219 -19.09 -2.78 20.51
CA ILE A 219 -18.44 -1.64 19.86
C ILE A 219 -19.29 -0.40 20.11
N ARG A 220 -18.68 0.66 20.62
CA ARG A 220 -19.33 1.96 20.81
C ARG A 220 -18.68 3.01 19.93
N THR A 221 -19.49 3.76 19.18
CA THR A 221 -19.09 5.02 18.55
C THR A 221 -19.75 6.19 19.28
N LYS A 222 -19.57 7.42 18.79
CA LYS A 222 -20.26 8.59 19.34
C LYS A 222 -21.79 8.42 19.32
N ASP A 223 -22.31 7.92 18.20
CA ASP A 223 -23.75 7.94 17.92
C ASP A 223 -24.37 6.53 17.91
N PHE A 224 -23.55 5.47 17.96
CA PHE A 224 -24.03 4.09 17.80
C PHE A 224 -23.43 3.10 18.81
N TYR A 225 -24.17 2.01 19.02
CA TYR A 225 -23.76 0.86 19.82
C TYR A 225 -24.07 -0.43 19.07
N PHE A 226 -23.04 -1.24 18.84
CA PHE A 226 -23.11 -2.48 18.07
C PHE A 226 -22.57 -3.66 18.87
N SER A 227 -23.00 -4.87 18.48
CA SER A 227 -22.46 -6.13 18.98
C SER A 227 -22.11 -7.07 17.83
N THR A 228 -21.10 -7.92 18.04
CA THR A 228 -20.66 -8.93 17.08
C THR A 228 -20.01 -10.10 17.79
N GLN A 229 -19.94 -11.26 17.13
CA GLN A 229 -19.10 -12.37 17.57
C GLN A 229 -17.65 -12.23 17.13
N LYS A 230 -17.37 -11.49 16.06
CA LYS A 230 -16.04 -11.32 15.47
C LYS A 230 -15.80 -9.87 15.11
N LEU A 231 -14.66 -9.32 15.55
CA LEU A 231 -14.24 -7.95 15.27
C LEU A 231 -12.87 -7.94 14.59
N LEU A 232 -12.74 -7.35 13.41
CA LEU A 232 -11.45 -7.12 12.77
C LEU A 232 -11.01 -5.65 12.91
N LEU A 233 -9.83 -5.43 13.46
CA LEU A 233 -9.16 -4.12 13.51
C LEU A 233 -8.19 -3.98 12.33
N ALA A 234 -8.70 -3.43 11.23
CA ALA A 234 -8.02 -3.22 9.95
C ALA A 234 -7.51 -1.77 9.77
N THR A 235 -7.19 -1.08 10.88
CA THR A 235 -6.86 0.35 10.88
C THR A 235 -5.39 0.66 10.56
N ASN A 236 -4.56 -0.38 10.37
CA ASN A 236 -3.12 -0.28 10.15
C ASN A 236 -2.46 0.63 11.23
N GLY A 237 -1.85 1.75 10.84
CA GLY A 237 -1.17 2.69 11.76
C GLY A 237 -2.02 3.83 12.30
N TYR A 238 -3.34 3.84 12.06
CA TYR A 238 -4.18 5.02 12.31
C TYR A 238 -4.93 5.02 13.65
N SER A 239 -4.80 3.98 14.47
CA SER A 239 -5.52 3.83 15.74
C SER A 239 -4.63 3.45 16.93
N LEU A 240 -3.32 3.72 16.83
CA LEU A 240 -2.30 3.30 17.81
C LEU A 240 -2.56 3.82 19.23
N TRP A 241 -3.11 5.03 19.38
CA TRP A 241 -3.42 5.60 20.69
C TRP A 241 -4.68 5.01 21.33
N ARG A 242 -5.56 4.38 20.54
CA ARG A 242 -6.85 3.85 21.00
C ARG A 242 -6.75 2.39 21.42
N PHE A 243 -5.82 1.64 20.84
CA PHE A 243 -5.64 0.21 21.08
C PHE A 243 -4.21 -0.09 21.55
N PRO A 244 -3.96 -0.14 22.87
CA PRO A 244 -2.61 -0.29 23.43
C PRO A 244 -1.84 -1.50 22.88
N LYS A 245 -2.53 -2.62 22.58
CA LYS A 245 -1.93 -3.81 21.97
C LYS A 245 -1.36 -3.57 20.56
N LEU A 246 -1.92 -2.62 19.79
CA LEU A 246 -1.38 -2.20 18.49
C LEU A 246 -0.22 -1.22 18.64
N ARG A 247 -0.22 -0.41 19.71
CA ARG A 247 0.76 0.65 19.95
C ARG A 247 2.18 0.12 20.12
N SER A 248 2.35 -0.97 20.87
CA SER A 248 3.68 -1.48 21.25
C SER A 248 4.48 -2.02 20.08
N ASN A 249 3.88 -2.18 18.90
CA ASN A 249 4.50 -2.88 17.78
C ASN A 249 4.63 -2.01 16.51
N ILE A 250 4.18 -0.76 16.51
CA ILE A 250 4.09 0.07 15.30
C ILE A 250 4.70 1.46 15.51
N LEU A 251 5.62 1.83 14.63
CA LEU A 251 6.08 3.20 14.43
C LEU A 251 5.34 3.83 13.23
N PRO A 252 4.48 4.86 13.45
CA PRO A 252 3.87 5.58 12.34
C PRO A 252 4.92 6.46 11.66
N LEU A 253 5.10 6.28 10.36
CA LEU A 253 6.01 7.11 9.57
C LEU A 253 5.25 7.77 8.43
N ALA A 254 5.57 9.03 8.16
CA ALA A 254 5.04 9.74 7.00
C ALA A 254 5.90 9.47 5.76
N SER A 255 5.25 9.27 4.63
CA SER A 255 5.85 9.35 3.29
C SER A 255 5.16 10.45 2.52
N TYR A 256 5.95 11.23 1.79
CA TYR A 256 5.46 12.35 0.99
C TYR A 256 5.58 12.00 -0.48
N ILE A 257 4.59 12.44 -1.26
CA ILE A 257 4.51 12.18 -2.70
C ILE A 257 4.18 13.49 -3.40
N VAL A 258 4.86 13.74 -4.51
CA VAL A 258 4.52 14.80 -5.46
C VAL A 258 4.13 14.19 -6.80
N VAL A 259 3.29 14.92 -7.53
CA VAL A 259 2.96 14.60 -8.93
C VAL A 259 3.23 15.84 -9.77
N SER A 260 3.87 15.64 -10.93
CA SER A 260 4.16 16.72 -11.87
C SER A 260 2.90 17.23 -12.59
N ASP A 261 3.01 18.32 -13.33
CA ASP A 261 2.11 18.59 -14.45
C ASP A 261 2.32 17.56 -15.59
N PHE A 262 1.49 17.63 -16.63
CA PHE A 262 1.68 16.81 -17.83
C PHE A 262 3.09 16.98 -18.40
N LEU A 263 3.71 15.85 -18.76
CA LEU A 263 5.03 15.84 -19.34
C LEU A 263 4.94 15.72 -20.86
N PRO A 264 5.81 16.37 -21.64
CA PRO A 264 5.92 16.13 -23.08
C PRO A 264 6.23 14.65 -23.37
N LYS A 265 5.68 14.09 -24.45
CA LYS A 265 5.87 12.67 -24.84
C LYS A 265 7.35 12.25 -24.92
N LEU A 266 8.23 13.14 -25.39
CA LEU A 266 9.67 12.88 -25.46
C LEU A 266 10.28 12.70 -24.06
N ILE A 267 9.88 13.52 -23.09
CA ILE A 267 10.32 13.41 -21.71
C ILE A 267 9.78 12.13 -21.07
N GLN A 268 8.51 11.78 -21.31
CA GLN A 268 7.93 10.52 -20.82
C GLN A 268 8.75 9.30 -21.30
N LYS A 269 9.09 9.27 -22.59
CA LYS A 269 9.87 8.18 -23.20
C LYS A 269 11.30 8.07 -22.66
N LYS A 270 11.93 9.20 -22.31
CA LYS A 270 13.26 9.20 -21.66
C LYS A 270 13.17 8.70 -20.22
N LEU A 271 12.23 9.26 -19.44
CA LEU A 271 12.13 8.98 -18.01
C LEU A 271 11.78 7.52 -17.73
N ASN A 272 10.89 6.93 -18.52
CA ASN A 272 10.37 5.60 -18.24
C ASN A 272 9.70 4.97 -19.48
N PRO A 273 10.48 4.55 -20.49
CA PRO A 273 9.92 3.99 -21.73
C PRO A 273 9.05 2.76 -21.49
N GLN A 274 9.39 1.93 -20.50
CA GLN A 274 8.69 0.67 -20.20
C GLN A 274 7.65 0.77 -19.09
N ASN A 275 7.33 1.99 -18.63
CA ASN A 275 6.41 2.26 -17.53
C ASN A 275 6.76 1.52 -16.22
N ARG A 276 8.03 1.21 -15.98
CA ARG A 276 8.54 0.53 -14.77
C ARG A 276 8.18 1.28 -13.50
N LEU A 277 8.18 0.55 -12.40
CA LEU A 277 8.12 1.09 -11.05
C LEU A 277 9.54 1.17 -10.50
N PHE A 278 9.97 2.34 -10.06
CA PHE A 278 11.34 2.51 -9.56
C PHE A 278 11.36 2.73 -8.06
N PHE A 279 12.36 2.17 -7.39
CA PHE A 279 12.72 2.53 -6.03
C PHE A 279 14.22 2.36 -5.84
N ASP A 280 14.85 3.19 -5.02
CA ASP A 280 16.29 3.16 -4.82
C ASP A 280 16.73 2.55 -3.48
N THR A 281 18.02 2.27 -3.43
CA THR A 281 18.72 1.66 -2.27
C THR A 281 19.14 2.69 -1.21
N LYS A 282 18.64 3.94 -1.26
CA LYS A 282 18.93 4.92 -0.21
C LYS A 282 18.26 4.51 1.10
N LYS A 283 18.87 4.88 2.24
CA LYS A 283 18.25 4.71 3.57
C LYS A 283 16.93 5.48 3.66
N LEU A 284 16.91 6.68 3.08
CA LEU A 284 15.71 7.45 2.80
C LEU A 284 15.37 7.24 1.33
N LEU A 285 14.76 6.08 1.04
CA LEU A 285 14.51 5.67 -0.33
C LEU A 285 13.62 6.67 -1.07
N ASN A 286 13.95 6.88 -2.34
CA ASN A 286 13.04 7.47 -3.31
C ASN A 286 12.34 6.35 -4.09
N TYR A 287 11.10 6.59 -4.50
CA TYR A 287 10.36 5.73 -5.40
C TYR A 287 9.59 6.59 -6.40
N PHE A 288 9.43 6.13 -7.63
CA PHE A 288 8.75 6.90 -8.66
C PHE A 288 8.23 6.03 -9.79
N ARG A 289 7.25 6.56 -10.51
CA ARG A 289 6.65 5.94 -11.69
C ARG A 289 5.96 7.01 -12.54
N LEU A 290 5.56 6.63 -13.74
CA LEU A 290 4.54 7.39 -14.47
C LEU A 290 3.14 6.96 -14.02
N THR A 291 2.26 7.93 -13.84
CA THR A 291 0.80 7.71 -13.66
C THR A 291 0.18 7.22 -14.97
N PRO A 292 -1.06 6.68 -14.95
CA PRO A 292 -1.76 6.30 -16.19
C PRO A 292 -1.86 7.45 -17.21
N ASP A 293 -2.08 8.69 -16.74
CA ASP A 293 -2.11 9.92 -17.55
C ASP A 293 -0.71 10.52 -17.83
N LYS A 294 0.36 9.75 -17.58
CA LYS A 294 1.75 10.03 -17.93
C LYS A 294 2.38 11.27 -17.27
N ARG A 295 2.00 11.54 -16.02
CA ARG A 295 2.72 12.46 -15.13
C ARG A 295 3.75 11.70 -14.31
N LEU A 296 4.80 12.38 -13.87
CA LEU A 296 5.76 11.81 -12.93
C LEU A 296 5.17 11.84 -11.52
N LEU A 297 4.93 10.66 -10.94
CA LEU A 297 4.71 10.49 -9.50
C LEU A 297 6.04 10.17 -8.85
N PHE A 298 6.42 10.96 -7.84
CA PHE A 298 7.67 10.78 -7.13
C PHE A 298 7.42 10.87 -5.63
N GLY A 299 7.81 9.83 -4.90
CA GLY A 299 7.72 9.77 -3.47
C GLY A 299 9.07 9.55 -2.82
N GLY A 300 9.16 10.03 -1.59
CA GLY A 300 10.38 9.92 -0.80
C GLY A 300 10.12 10.24 0.66
N ARG A 301 11.18 10.20 1.45
CA ARG A 301 11.14 10.57 2.86
C ARG A 301 11.78 11.94 3.02
N ASN A 302 11.00 12.92 3.48
CA ASN A 302 11.56 14.17 3.96
C ASN A 302 11.66 14.15 5.49
N VAL A 303 12.88 13.96 5.99
CA VAL A 303 13.17 13.96 7.44
C VAL A 303 12.95 15.35 8.06
N LEU A 304 12.87 16.40 7.24
CA LEU A 304 12.72 17.79 7.70
C LEU A 304 11.27 18.20 7.98
N SER A 305 10.27 17.51 7.41
CA SER A 305 8.87 17.90 7.60
C SER A 305 8.32 17.29 8.90
N ARG A 306 8.58 17.97 10.02
CA ARG A 306 8.03 17.64 11.35
C ARG A 306 6.55 18.03 11.49
N LYS A 307 5.96 18.74 10.50
CA LYS A 307 4.63 19.38 10.60
C LYS A 307 3.65 19.05 9.46
N ASN A 308 3.86 17.97 8.69
CA ASN A 308 3.06 17.70 7.47
C ASN A 308 3.05 18.89 6.48
N ASP A 309 4.16 19.64 6.39
CA ASP A 309 4.28 20.74 5.44
C ASP A 309 4.49 20.18 4.03
N HIS A 310 3.41 20.20 3.25
CA HIS A 310 3.39 19.70 1.88
C HIS A 310 4.15 20.61 0.90
N HIS A 311 4.30 21.91 1.19
CA HIS A 311 5.05 22.83 0.34
C HIS A 311 6.55 22.64 0.53
N GLN A 312 7.01 22.56 1.79
CA GLN A 312 8.40 22.24 2.10
C GLN A 312 8.78 20.86 1.54
N SER A 313 7.91 19.86 1.71
CA SER A 313 8.17 18.54 1.15
C SER A 313 8.23 18.54 -0.38
N ALA A 314 7.36 19.31 -1.04
CA ALA A 314 7.39 19.43 -2.49
C ALA A 314 8.69 20.06 -2.99
N LYS A 315 9.21 21.07 -2.30
CA LYS A 315 10.50 21.68 -2.63
C LYS A 315 11.64 20.65 -2.54
N SER A 316 11.74 19.92 -1.43
CA SER A 316 12.79 18.91 -1.26
C SER A 316 12.67 17.75 -2.26
N LEU A 317 11.45 17.29 -2.55
CA LEU A 317 11.26 16.23 -3.56
C LEU A 317 11.54 16.74 -4.98
N LYS A 318 11.24 18.00 -5.30
CA LYS A 318 11.63 18.63 -6.57
C LYS A 318 13.15 18.69 -6.72
N GLU A 319 13.88 19.05 -5.66
CA GLU A 319 15.35 19.05 -5.66
C GLU A 319 15.90 17.64 -5.95
N GLU A 320 15.33 16.59 -5.35
CA GLU A 320 15.71 15.20 -5.65
C GLU A 320 15.35 14.78 -7.08
N ILE A 321 14.18 15.18 -7.59
CA ILE A 321 13.80 14.95 -9.00
C ILE A 321 14.84 15.56 -9.93
N ILE A 322 15.27 16.81 -9.69
CA ILE A 322 16.24 17.50 -10.55
C ILE A 322 17.63 16.86 -10.46
N ARG A 323 18.02 16.36 -9.27
CA ARG A 323 19.28 15.60 -9.11
C ARG A 323 19.28 14.30 -9.91
N ILE A 324 18.15 13.60 -9.97
CA ILE A 324 18.02 12.35 -10.72
C ILE A 324 17.82 12.64 -12.21
N PHE A 325 17.05 13.67 -12.56
CA PHE A 325 16.70 14.03 -13.92
C PHE A 325 16.95 15.52 -14.16
N PRO A 326 18.18 15.92 -14.54
CA PRO A 326 18.53 17.33 -14.76
C PRO A 326 17.64 18.02 -15.82
N ASP A 327 17.18 17.27 -16.84
CA ASP A 327 16.25 17.72 -17.87
C ASP A 327 14.92 18.26 -17.28
N LEU A 328 14.58 17.89 -16.04
CA LEU A 328 13.37 18.32 -15.33
C LEU A 328 13.57 19.57 -14.46
N LYS A 329 14.63 20.36 -14.63
CA LYS A 329 14.88 21.59 -13.84
C LYS A 329 13.68 22.54 -13.73
N ASN A 330 12.88 22.64 -14.78
CA ASN A 330 11.72 23.52 -14.88
C ASN A 330 10.38 22.81 -14.57
N ILE A 331 10.41 21.58 -14.04
CA ILE A 331 9.19 20.81 -13.76
C ILE A 331 8.29 21.56 -12.79
N ARG A 332 7.00 21.61 -13.13
CA ARG A 332 5.94 22.11 -12.25
C ARG A 332 5.31 20.94 -11.53
N LEU A 333 5.01 21.12 -10.24
CA LEU A 333 4.33 20.12 -9.43
C LEU A 333 2.86 20.51 -9.29
N SER A 334 1.99 19.58 -9.67
CA SER A 334 0.55 19.74 -9.59
C SER A 334 0.03 19.42 -8.18
N HIS A 335 0.59 18.39 -7.55
CA HIS A 335 0.15 17.87 -6.23
C HIS A 335 1.32 17.60 -5.28
N SER A 336 1.05 17.68 -3.98
CA SER A 336 1.91 17.19 -2.92
C SER A 336 1.08 16.73 -1.73
N TRP A 337 1.15 15.46 -1.36
CA TRP A 337 0.42 14.93 -0.20
C TRP A 337 1.31 14.02 0.64
N SER A 338 0.79 13.61 1.80
CA SER A 338 1.44 12.61 2.65
C SER A 338 0.51 11.47 3.03
N GLY A 339 1.07 10.27 3.12
CA GLY A 339 0.45 9.07 3.66
C GLY A 339 1.19 8.63 4.93
N HIS A 340 0.48 7.96 5.83
CA HIS A 340 1.09 7.33 7.01
C HIS A 340 1.17 5.83 6.79
N LEU A 341 2.35 5.28 7.05
CA LEU A 341 2.61 3.85 7.03
C LEU A 341 2.89 3.35 8.45
N ALA A 342 2.40 2.16 8.75
CA ALA A 342 2.70 1.44 9.98
C ALA A 342 3.96 0.62 9.74
N VAL A 343 5.06 0.98 10.40
CA VAL A 343 6.29 0.18 10.37
C VAL A 343 6.37 -0.63 11.65
N THR A 344 6.43 -1.95 11.50
CA THR A 344 6.64 -2.87 12.62
C THR A 344 8.12 -3.02 12.90
N TYR A 345 8.48 -3.37 14.14
CA TYR A 345 9.90 -3.52 14.52
C TYR A 345 10.61 -4.62 13.73
N ASN A 346 9.90 -5.71 13.43
CA ASN A 346 10.42 -6.81 12.59
C ASN A 346 10.22 -6.58 11.09
N LEU A 347 9.62 -5.45 10.68
CA LEU A 347 9.36 -5.09 9.28
C LEU A 347 8.51 -6.11 8.50
N LEU A 348 7.72 -6.93 9.21
CA LEU A 348 6.79 -7.91 8.67
C LEU A 348 5.33 -7.46 8.90
N PRO A 349 4.38 -7.87 8.03
CA PRO A 349 2.96 -7.75 8.32
C PRO A 349 2.55 -8.69 9.46
N HIS A 350 1.47 -8.35 10.16
CA HIS A 350 0.92 -9.14 11.28
C HIS A 350 -0.55 -9.41 11.06
N LEU A 351 -0.94 -10.67 11.27
CA LEU A 351 -2.31 -11.15 11.42
C LEU A 351 -2.37 -12.00 12.69
N HIS A 352 -3.16 -11.60 13.68
CA HIS A 352 -3.35 -12.35 14.92
C HIS A 352 -4.70 -12.05 15.57
N SER A 353 -5.04 -12.78 16.62
CA SER A 353 -6.26 -12.58 17.38
C SER A 353 -6.03 -12.56 18.89
N SER A 354 -6.96 -11.93 19.60
CA SER A 354 -7.09 -11.98 21.05
C SER A 354 -8.56 -12.23 21.37
N GLY A 355 -8.91 -13.49 21.61
CA GLY A 355 -10.30 -13.90 21.72
C GLY A 355 -11.02 -13.70 20.39
N ASN A 356 -12.04 -12.84 20.39
CA ASN A 356 -12.87 -12.57 19.21
C ASN A 356 -12.49 -11.28 18.47
N ILE A 357 -11.35 -10.69 18.83
CA ILE A 357 -10.80 -9.49 18.20
C ILE A 357 -9.56 -9.86 17.40
N TYR A 358 -9.60 -9.60 16.09
CA TYR A 358 -8.55 -9.87 15.12
C TYR A 358 -7.85 -8.57 14.73
N TYR A 359 -6.59 -8.67 14.37
CA TYR A 359 -5.73 -7.54 14.05
C TYR A 359 -4.96 -7.83 12.77
N ALA A 360 -5.07 -6.93 11.79
CA ALA A 360 -4.33 -7.02 10.53
C ALA A 360 -3.65 -5.67 10.24
N TYR A 361 -2.31 -5.64 10.25
CA TYR A 361 -1.55 -4.39 10.14
C TYR A 361 -0.08 -4.60 9.74
N GLY A 362 0.66 -3.50 9.61
CA GLY A 362 2.12 -3.55 9.58
C GLY A 362 2.71 -3.84 8.20
N TYR A 363 2.02 -3.43 7.14
CA TYR A 363 2.44 -3.73 5.76
C TYR A 363 3.75 -3.03 5.32
N CYS A 364 4.30 -2.13 6.14
CA CYS A 364 5.64 -1.56 5.99
C CYS A 364 5.99 -0.99 4.58
N GLY A 365 5.00 -0.49 3.84
CA GLY A 365 5.18 0.07 2.49
C GLY A 365 4.74 -0.85 1.35
N HIS A 366 4.34 -2.09 1.63
CA HIS A 366 3.85 -3.09 0.66
C HIS A 366 2.32 -3.27 0.72
N GLY A 367 1.61 -2.26 1.22
CA GLY A 367 0.20 -2.38 1.59
C GLY A 367 -0.80 -2.46 0.44
N VAL A 368 -0.41 -2.41 -0.84
CA VAL A 368 -1.38 -2.57 -1.93
C VAL A 368 -1.74 -4.05 -2.11
N SER A 369 -0.73 -4.91 -2.33
CA SER A 369 -0.92 -6.36 -2.42
C SER A 369 -1.15 -6.99 -1.04
N LEU A 370 -0.25 -6.75 -0.09
CA LEU A 370 -0.27 -7.45 1.20
C LEU A 370 -1.51 -7.12 2.04
N ALA A 371 -2.02 -5.88 1.99
CA ALA A 371 -3.24 -5.54 2.74
C ALA A 371 -4.49 -6.18 2.13
N SER A 372 -4.54 -6.27 0.80
CA SER A 372 -5.63 -6.97 0.11
C SER A 372 -5.63 -8.45 0.50
N TYR A 373 -4.45 -9.08 0.46
CA TYR A 373 -4.31 -10.50 0.75
C TYR A 373 -4.53 -10.83 2.23
N LEU A 374 -4.01 -10.04 3.17
CA LEU A 374 -4.33 -10.20 4.60
C LEU A 374 -5.81 -9.99 4.88
N GLY A 375 -6.48 -9.12 4.12
CA GLY A 375 -7.93 -8.94 4.23
C GLY A 375 -8.67 -10.22 3.89
N LYS A 376 -8.29 -10.86 2.77
CA LYS A 376 -8.79 -12.18 2.39
C LYS A 376 -8.51 -13.23 3.47
N GLU A 377 -7.26 -13.35 3.92
CA GLU A 377 -6.89 -14.35 4.94
C GLU A 377 -7.56 -14.11 6.29
N SER A 378 -7.86 -12.85 6.63
CA SER A 378 -8.59 -12.51 7.85
C SER A 378 -10.04 -12.97 7.83
N ALA A 379 -10.66 -13.09 6.64
CA ALA A 379 -12.03 -13.62 6.51
C ALA A 379 -12.09 -15.13 6.75
N ASP A 380 -10.99 -15.85 6.50
CA ASP A 380 -10.90 -17.31 6.68
C ASP A 380 -10.73 -17.74 8.17
N LEU A 381 -10.57 -16.79 9.10
CA LEU A 381 -10.30 -17.01 10.53
C LEU A 381 -11.50 -16.68 11.44
#